data_AF-A0A935HDZ2-F1
#
_entry.id   AF-A0A935HDZ2-F1
#
_cell.length_a   1.000
_cell.length_b   1.000
_cell.length_c   1.000
_cell.angle_alpha   90.00
_cell.angle_beta   90.00
_cell.angle_gamma   90.00
#
_symmetry.space_group_name_H-M   'P 1'
#
loop_
_entity.id
_entity.type
_entity.pdbx_description
1 polymer ?
#
loop_
_entity_poly.entity_id
_entity_poly.type
_entity_poly.pdbx_seq_one_letter_code
_entity_poly.pdbx_strand_id
1 'polypeptide(L)'
;MYAIGLSLAGLKFGMLIGIVAGVCSFVPYLGPVVGIIGGLVSAIVSGGDIWINVALVITVFSIGQIIEGFYLTPKLVGESIGLHPVAVIFAVLAGGQLFGFFGVLLALPTAAVIVVVLRHTRERYLASEIYGAEAIPTPTAATEPTSVETPQDPPV
;
A
#
# COMPACT_ATOMS: atom_id res chain seq x y z
N MET A 1 -9.09 -19.36 0.06
CA MET A 1 -7.94 -20.29 0.05
C MET A 1 -7.80 -21.06 1.35
N TYR A 2 -7.67 -20.38 2.50
CA TYR A 2 -7.48 -21.04 3.81
C TYR A 2 -8.57 -22.05 4.19
N ALA A 3 -9.85 -21.71 3.99
CA ALA A 3 -10.97 -22.64 4.28
C ALA A 3 -10.87 -23.94 3.50
N ILE A 4 -10.55 -23.86 2.20
CA ILE A 4 -10.41 -25.03 1.34
C ILE A 4 -9.18 -25.84 1.76
N GLY A 5 -8.03 -25.19 1.99
CA GLY A 5 -6.80 -25.87 2.40
C GLY A 5 -6.93 -26.63 3.72
N LEU A 6 -7.51 -26.01 4.75
CA LEU A 6 -7.73 -26.64 6.05
C LEU A 6 -8.80 -27.74 6.00
N SER A 7 -9.85 -27.57 5.18
CA SER A 7 -10.89 -28.59 5.01
C SER A 7 -10.37 -29.81 4.28
N LEU A 8 -9.55 -29.62 3.23
CA LEU A 8 -8.87 -30.71 2.53
C LEU A 8 -7.85 -31.42 3.41
N ALA A 9 -7.21 -30.70 4.33
CA ALA A 9 -6.33 -31.28 5.35
C ALA A 9 -7.09 -32.10 6.41
N GLY A 10 -8.42 -32.17 6.36
CA GLY A 10 -9.23 -32.97 7.27
C GLY A 10 -9.37 -32.38 8.68
N LEU A 11 -9.02 -31.11 8.89
CA LEU A 11 -9.23 -30.47 10.19
C LEU A 11 -10.72 -30.24 10.45
N LYS A 12 -11.19 -30.72 11.62
CA LYS A 12 -12.60 -30.69 12.04
C LYS A 12 -13.24 -29.29 11.95
N PHE A 13 -12.50 -28.24 12.24
CA PHE A 13 -12.98 -26.85 12.20
C PHE A 13 -12.38 -26.04 11.03
N GLY A 14 -11.74 -26.71 10.05
CA GLY A 14 -10.97 -26.06 9.00
C GLY A 14 -11.78 -25.07 8.15
N MET A 15 -13.00 -25.43 7.79
CA MET A 15 -13.90 -24.56 7.02
C MET A 15 -14.27 -23.28 7.80
N LEU A 16 -14.67 -23.43 9.07
CA LEU A 16 -15.06 -22.32 9.94
C LEU A 16 -13.90 -21.34 10.13
N ILE A 17 -12.72 -21.88 10.49
CA ILE A 17 -11.50 -21.10 10.73
C ILE A 17 -11.11 -20.34 9.47
N GLY A 18 -11.13 -21.01 8.31
CA GLY A 18 -10.75 -20.37 7.07
C GLY A 18 -11.73 -19.29 6.59
N ILE A 19 -13.03 -19.40 6.91
CA ILE A 19 -14.01 -18.34 6.65
C ILE A 19 -13.71 -17.14 7.55
N VAL A 20 -13.53 -17.35 8.86
CA VAL A 20 -13.19 -16.28 9.80
C VAL A 20 -11.89 -15.59 9.40
N ALA A 21 -10.85 -16.35 9.08
CA ALA A 21 -9.58 -15.83 8.58
C ALA A 21 -9.73 -15.03 7.27
N GLY A 22 -10.61 -15.50 6.36
CA GLY A 22 -10.91 -14.80 5.11
C GLY A 22 -11.69 -13.50 5.31
N VAL A 23 -12.60 -13.43 6.29
CA VAL A 23 -13.25 -12.17 6.64
C VAL A 23 -12.23 -11.20 7.26
N CYS A 24 -11.36 -11.71 8.14
CA CYS A 24 -10.28 -10.94 8.74
C CYS A 24 -9.20 -10.49 7.74
N SER A 25 -9.10 -11.08 6.54
CA SER A 25 -8.12 -10.68 5.53
C SER A 25 -8.44 -9.37 4.82
N PHE A 26 -9.56 -8.72 5.15
CA PHE A 26 -9.79 -7.32 4.76
C PHE A 26 -8.69 -6.41 5.33
N VAL A 27 -8.14 -6.75 6.50
CA VAL A 27 -6.98 -6.06 7.07
C VAL A 27 -5.72 -6.89 6.81
N PRO A 28 -4.67 -6.30 6.20
CA PRO A 28 -3.40 -6.98 5.99
C PRO A 28 -2.86 -7.60 7.27
N TYR A 29 -2.29 -8.80 7.16
CA TYR A 29 -1.71 -9.58 8.27
C TYR A 29 -2.71 -10.11 9.32
N LEU A 30 -3.88 -9.49 9.51
CA LEU A 30 -4.86 -9.93 10.52
C LEU A 30 -5.46 -11.30 10.15
N GLY A 31 -5.90 -11.48 8.91
CA GLY A 31 -6.49 -12.74 8.44
C GLY A 31 -5.62 -13.97 8.71
N PRO A 32 -4.34 -13.97 8.27
CA PRO A 32 -3.41 -15.06 8.53
C PRO A 32 -3.18 -15.31 10.03
N VAL A 33 -3.00 -14.26 10.83
CA VAL A 33 -2.78 -14.40 12.29
C VAL A 33 -3.96 -15.07 12.97
N VAL A 34 -5.19 -14.57 12.72
CA VAL A 34 -6.42 -15.14 13.29
C VAL A 34 -6.61 -16.59 12.81
N GLY A 35 -6.34 -16.85 11.53
CA GLY A 35 -6.44 -18.17 10.95
C GLY A 35 -5.45 -19.18 11.54
N ILE A 36 -4.19 -18.80 11.74
CA ILE A 36 -3.16 -19.66 12.33
C ILE A 36 -3.51 -19.97 13.77
N ILE A 37 -3.88 -18.96 14.57
CA ILE A 37 -4.28 -19.17 15.97
C ILE A 37 -5.47 -20.11 16.05
N GLY A 38 -6.52 -19.86 15.27
CA GLY A 38 -7.69 -20.75 15.22
C GLY A 38 -7.35 -22.16 14.73
N GLY A 39 -6.47 -22.27 13.73
CA GLY A 39 -5.96 -23.52 13.18
C GLY A 39 -5.20 -24.35 14.21
N LEU A 40 -4.31 -23.72 14.97
CA LEU A 40 -3.55 -24.37 16.04
C LEU A 40 -4.45 -24.84 17.18
N VAL A 41 -5.42 -24.02 17.59
CA VAL A 41 -6.43 -24.43 18.58
C VAL A 41 -7.22 -25.63 18.07
N SER A 42 -7.65 -25.62 16.81
CA SER A 42 -8.32 -26.77 16.19
C SER A 42 -7.44 -28.00 16.09
N ALA A 43 -6.13 -27.85 15.84
CA ALA A 43 -5.20 -28.99 15.77
C ALA A 43 -5.10 -29.73 17.12
N ILE A 44 -5.15 -28.98 18.23
CA ILE A 44 -5.14 -29.53 19.59
C ILE A 44 -6.49 -30.22 19.91
N VAL A 45 -7.60 -29.62 19.50
CA VAL A 45 -8.96 -30.08 19.89
C VAL A 45 -9.57 -31.13 18.94
N SER A 46 -9.05 -31.27 17.72
CA SER A 46 -9.60 -32.20 16.71
C SER A 46 -9.42 -33.68 17.05
N GLY A 47 -8.55 -34.01 18.01
CA GLY A 47 -8.13 -35.39 18.25
C GLY A 47 -7.20 -35.93 17.15
N GLY A 48 -6.49 -37.02 17.44
CA GLY A 48 -5.43 -37.56 16.58
C GLY A 48 -4.03 -37.07 16.94
N ASP A 49 -3.07 -37.25 16.04
CA ASP A 49 -1.69 -36.82 16.27
C ASP A 49 -1.56 -35.29 16.12
N ILE A 50 -1.31 -34.63 17.24
CA ILE A 50 -1.14 -33.18 17.34
C ILE A 50 -0.03 -32.70 16.40
N TRP A 51 1.07 -33.45 16.27
CA TRP A 51 2.21 -33.03 15.46
C TRP A 51 1.85 -32.99 13.97
N ILE A 52 1.07 -33.98 13.51
CA ILE A 52 0.56 -34.03 12.14
C ILE A 52 -0.42 -32.88 11.89
N ASN A 53 -1.37 -32.65 12.79
CA ASN A 53 -2.36 -31.59 12.63
C ASN A 53 -1.71 -30.19 12.62
N VAL A 54 -0.74 -29.95 13.51
CA VAL A 54 0.01 -28.69 13.55
C VAL A 54 0.84 -28.50 12.27
N ALA A 55 1.51 -29.56 11.79
CA ALA A 55 2.26 -29.51 10.54
C ALA A 55 1.34 -29.15 9.36
N LEU A 56 0.16 -29.76 9.27
CA LEU A 56 -0.83 -29.45 8.22
C LEU A 56 -1.27 -27.98 8.26
N VAL A 57 -1.58 -27.44 9.44
CA VAL A 57 -1.94 -26.02 9.60
C VAL A 57 -0.80 -25.14 9.09
N ILE A 58 0.43 -25.37 9.54
CA ILE A 58 1.60 -24.58 9.13
C ILE A 58 1.80 -24.68 7.62
N THR A 59 1.70 -25.87 7.02
CA THR A 59 1.86 -26.07 5.58
C THR A 59 0.79 -25.30 4.79
N VAL A 60 -0.49 -25.42 5.16
CA VAL A 60 -1.58 -24.73 4.46
C VAL A 60 -1.41 -23.21 4.53
N PHE A 61 -1.11 -22.67 5.71
CA PHE A 61 -0.91 -21.23 5.87
C PHE A 61 0.37 -20.74 5.19
N SER A 62 1.45 -21.51 5.20
CA SER A 62 2.71 -21.14 4.52
C SER A 62 2.52 -21.06 3.01
N ILE A 63 1.86 -22.07 2.41
CA ILE A 63 1.54 -22.04 0.97
C ILE A 63 0.63 -20.84 0.67
N GLY A 64 -0.35 -20.57 1.54
CA GLY A 64 -1.18 -19.36 1.45
C GLY A 64 -0.39 -18.07 1.45
N GLN A 65 0.50 -17.90 2.41
CA GLN A 65 1.32 -16.69 2.53
C GLN A 65 2.28 -16.51 1.35
N ILE A 66 2.83 -17.59 0.79
CA ILE A 66 3.69 -17.50 -0.40
C ILE A 66 2.87 -17.01 -1.59
N ILE A 67 1.71 -17.61 -1.85
CA ILE A 67 0.83 -17.19 -2.95
C ILE A 67 0.35 -15.75 -2.73
N GLU A 68 -0.01 -15.41 -1.50
CA GLU A 68 -0.49 -14.09 -1.14
C GLU A 68 0.60 -13.01 -1.29
N GLY A 69 1.81 -13.28 -0.79
CA GLY A 69 2.94 -12.35 -0.83
C GLY A 69 3.56 -12.19 -2.21
N PHE A 70 3.75 -13.28 -2.96
CA PHE A 70 4.44 -13.24 -4.26
C PHE A 70 3.53 -12.98 -5.45
N TYR A 71 2.23 -13.31 -5.36
CA TYR A 71 1.33 -13.20 -6.51
C TYR A 71 0.17 -12.23 -6.28
N LEU A 72 -0.57 -12.35 -5.17
CA LEU A 72 -1.71 -11.47 -4.91
C LEU A 72 -1.24 -10.05 -4.59
N THR A 73 -0.34 -9.87 -3.63
CA THR A 73 0.12 -8.56 -3.18
C THR A 73 0.65 -7.69 -4.34
N PRO A 74 1.59 -8.14 -5.18
CA PRO A 74 2.06 -7.32 -6.31
C PRO A 74 1.00 -7.11 -7.39
N LYS A 75 0.06 -8.05 -7.58
CA LYS A 75 -1.01 -7.91 -8.58
C LYS A 75 -2.12 -6.96 -8.13
N LEU A 76 -2.45 -6.94 -6.83
CA LEU A 76 -3.46 -6.05 -6.27
C LEU A 76 -2.91 -4.65 -5.97
N VAL A 77 -1.63 -4.56 -5.57
CA VAL A 77 -0.97 -3.30 -5.16
C VAL A 77 0.05 -2.85 -6.22
N GLY A 78 -0.21 -3.17 -7.50
CA GLY A 78 0.69 -2.97 -8.64
C GLY A 78 1.40 -1.62 -8.63
N GLU A 79 2.72 -1.68 -8.85
CA GLU A 79 3.72 -0.60 -8.77
C GLU A 79 3.61 0.26 -7.51
N SER A 80 4.44 -0.10 -6.52
CA SER A 80 4.73 0.61 -5.27
C SER A 80 4.18 2.03 -5.22
N ILE A 81 3.24 2.27 -4.29
CA ILE A 81 2.62 3.56 -3.98
C ILE A 81 3.66 4.63 -3.51
N GLY A 82 4.97 4.36 -3.64
CA GLY A 82 6.07 5.23 -3.24
C GLY A 82 6.20 5.36 -1.72
N LEU A 83 5.50 4.52 -0.96
CA LEU A 83 5.55 4.53 0.50
C LEU A 83 6.92 4.03 0.96
N HIS A 84 7.74 4.95 1.45
CA HIS A 84 8.99 4.61 2.11
C HIS A 84 8.69 3.73 3.34
N PRO A 85 9.39 2.60 3.55
CA PRO A 85 9.13 1.67 4.67
C PRO A 85 9.08 2.35 6.04
N VAL A 86 9.85 3.43 6.21
CA VAL A 86 9.85 4.23 7.44
C VAL A 86 8.50 4.88 7.73
N ALA A 87 7.77 5.37 6.71
CA ALA A 87 6.44 5.97 6.91
C ALA A 87 5.43 4.96 7.45
N VAL A 88 5.53 3.70 7.01
CA VAL A 88 4.69 2.60 7.51
C VAL A 88 4.99 2.31 8.98
N ILE A 89 6.27 2.23 9.36
CA ILE A 89 6.68 2.02 10.76
C ILE A 89 6.17 3.16 11.64
N PHE A 90 6.33 4.41 11.21
CA PHE A 90 5.81 5.58 11.95
C PHE A 90 4.30 5.54 12.11
N ALA A 91 3.56 5.17 11.06
CA ALA A 91 2.11 5.04 11.15
C ALA A 91 1.69 3.97 12.16
N VAL A 92 2.38 2.82 12.20
CA VAL A 92 2.10 1.76 13.18
C VAL A 92 2.38 2.21 14.59
N LEU A 93 3.53 2.88 14.82
CA LEU A 93 3.89 3.41 16.14
C LEU A 93 2.90 4.50 16.59
N ALA A 94 2.59 5.46 15.72
CA ALA A 94 1.66 6.55 16.01
C ALA A 94 0.24 6.02 16.24
N GLY A 95 -0.26 5.13 15.37
CA GLY A 95 -1.55 4.47 15.54
C GLY A 95 -1.61 3.69 16.85
N GLY A 96 -0.57 2.92 17.15
CA GLY A 96 -0.45 2.17 18.40
C GLY A 96 -0.50 3.05 19.65
N GLN A 97 0.08 4.24 19.62
CA GLN A 97 0.02 5.18 20.75
C GLN A 97 -1.34 5.89 20.86
N LEU A 98 -1.99 6.22 19.73
CA LEU A 98 -3.25 6.99 19.72
C LEU A 98 -4.48 6.14 20.08
N PHE A 99 -4.57 4.93 19.51
CA PHE A 99 -5.75 4.08 19.62
C PHE A 99 -5.42 2.64 20.07
N GLY A 100 -4.20 2.39 20.56
CA GLY A 100 -3.78 1.07 21.01
C GLY A 100 -3.79 0.04 19.88
N PHE A 101 -4.32 -1.15 20.19
CA PHE A 101 -4.43 -2.27 19.23
C PHE A 101 -5.19 -1.88 17.95
N PHE A 102 -6.32 -1.18 18.07
CA PHE A 102 -7.11 -0.76 16.90
C PHE A 102 -6.35 0.22 16.02
N GLY A 103 -5.50 1.06 16.62
CA GLY A 103 -4.66 2.00 15.88
C GLY A 103 -3.55 1.29 15.11
N VAL A 104 -2.94 0.24 15.66
CA VAL A 104 -2.01 -0.62 14.91
C VAL A 104 -2.71 -1.29 13.73
N LEU A 105 -3.94 -1.78 13.95
CA LEU A 105 -4.71 -2.48 12.92
C LEU A 105 -5.07 -1.57 11.74
N LEU A 106 -5.42 -0.31 12.01
CA LEU A 106 -5.81 0.67 11.00
C LEU A 106 -4.65 1.51 10.47
N ALA A 107 -3.46 1.43 11.07
CA ALA A 107 -2.32 2.28 10.72
C ALA A 107 -1.95 2.24 9.24
N LEU A 108 -1.83 1.03 8.67
CA LEU A 108 -1.43 0.82 7.28
C LEU A 108 -2.40 1.44 6.26
N PRO A 109 -3.71 1.11 6.28
CA PRO A 109 -4.67 1.70 5.34
C PRO A 109 -4.77 3.21 5.53
N THR A 110 -4.77 3.73 6.77
CA THR A 110 -4.80 5.17 7.01
C THR A 110 -3.56 5.87 6.46
N ALA A 111 -2.36 5.30 6.67
CA ALA A 111 -1.12 5.84 6.12
C ALA A 111 -1.14 5.89 4.58
N ALA A 112 -1.65 4.83 3.94
CA ALA A 112 -1.80 4.79 2.49
C ALA A 112 -2.72 5.92 1.99
N VAL A 113 -3.87 6.12 2.63
CA VAL A 113 -4.80 7.21 2.28
C VAL A 113 -4.13 8.58 2.44
N ILE A 114 -3.45 8.82 3.57
CA ILE A 114 -2.77 10.10 3.84
C ILE A 114 -1.73 10.40 2.76
N VAL A 115 -0.88 9.43 2.41
CA VAL A 115 0.18 9.62 1.42
C VAL A 115 -0.37 9.85 0.02
N VAL A 116 -1.43 9.14 -0.36
CA VAL A 116 -2.10 9.36 -1.65
C VAL A 116 -2.70 10.76 -1.72
N VAL A 117 -3.39 11.21 -0.66
CA VAL A 117 -3.96 12.57 -0.59
C VAL A 117 -2.85 13.62 -0.67
N LEU A 118 -1.79 13.50 0.12
CA LEU A 118 -0.67 14.45 0.12
C LEU A 118 0.00 14.53 -1.27
N ARG A 119 0.23 13.39 -1.92
CA ARG A 119 0.81 13.34 -3.26
C ARG A 119 -0.08 14.06 -4.28
N HIS A 120 -1.38 13.76 -4.25
CA HIS A 120 -2.34 14.38 -5.16
C HIS A 120 -2.49 15.89 -4.93
N THR A 121 -2.53 16.33 -3.68
CA THR A 121 -2.60 17.75 -3.32
C THR A 121 -1.32 18.48 -3.74
N ARG A 122 -0.14 17.88 -3.56
CA ARG A 122 1.14 18.47 -4.01
C ARG A 122 1.20 18.64 -5.52
N GLU A 123 0.80 17.63 -6.29
CA GLU A 123 0.74 17.71 -7.75
C GLU A 123 -0.20 18.82 -8.21
N ARG A 124 -1.39 18.94 -7.58
CA ARG A 124 -2.33 20.02 -7.88
C ARG A 124 -1.84 21.40 -7.45
N TYR A 125 -1.12 21.50 -6.34
CA TYR A 125 -0.55 22.76 -5.88
C TYR A 125 0.54 23.27 -6.84
N LEU A 126 1.45 22.40 -7.27
CA LEU A 126 2.52 22.75 -8.21
C LEU A 126 2.00 23.08 -9.62
N ALA A 127 0.88 22.48 -10.03
CA ALA A 127 0.22 22.77 -11.31
C ALA A 127 -0.71 24.00 -11.26
N SER A 128 -0.94 24.59 -10.09
CA SER A 128 -1.83 25.74 -9.94
C SER A 128 -1.14 27.06 -10.34
N GLU A 129 -1.90 27.98 -10.93
CA GLU A 129 -1.43 29.29 -11.37
C GLU A 129 -0.75 30.10 -10.26
N ILE A 130 -1.05 29.84 -8.98
CA ILE A 130 -0.45 30.53 -7.82
C ILE A 130 1.05 30.20 -7.66
N TYR A 131 1.51 29.01 -8.06
CA TYR A 131 2.94 28.65 -8.03
C TYR A 131 3.60 28.82 -9.41
N GLY A 132 2.87 28.58 -10.50
CA GLY A 132 3.36 28.74 -11.87
C GLY A 132 3.56 30.18 -12.33
N ALA A 133 2.89 31.17 -11.71
CA ALA A 133 3.01 32.58 -12.10
C ALA A 133 4.35 33.24 -11.75
N GLU A 134 5.14 32.66 -10.83
CA GLU A 134 6.43 33.23 -10.39
C GLU A 134 7.64 32.66 -11.16
N ALA A 135 7.43 31.81 -12.17
CA ALA A 135 8.50 31.31 -13.02
C ALA A 135 8.94 32.38 -14.05
N ILE A 136 9.57 33.43 -13.52
CA ILE A 136 10.39 34.45 -14.16
C ILE A 136 9.65 35.26 -15.27
N PRO A 137 9.32 36.54 -15.03
CA PRO A 137 9.10 37.45 -16.14
C PRO A 137 10.41 37.50 -16.92
N THR A 138 10.46 36.86 -18.09
CA THR A 138 11.44 37.26 -19.10
C THR A 138 11.08 38.71 -19.40
N PRO A 139 11.96 39.70 -19.12
CA PRO A 139 11.67 41.08 -19.44
C PRO A 139 11.43 41.16 -20.95
N THR A 140 10.16 41.32 -21.32
CA THR A 140 9.78 41.62 -22.68
C THR A 140 10.23 43.05 -22.96
N ALA A 141 10.93 43.24 -24.07
CA ALA A 141 11.12 44.52 -24.76
C ALA A 141 11.90 45.63 -24.03
N ALA A 142 13.21 45.67 -24.31
CA ALA A 142 13.78 46.92 -24.79
C ALA A 142 13.57 46.96 -26.33
N THR A 143 12.48 47.60 -26.75
CA THR A 143 12.43 48.62 -27.83
C THR A 143 13.86 49.09 -28.24
N GLU A 144 14.34 49.14 -29.49
CA GLU A 144 13.78 49.35 -30.83
C GLU A 144 14.79 48.84 -31.90
N PRO A 145 14.37 48.49 -33.12
CA PRO A 145 15.27 48.39 -34.25
C PRO A 145 15.60 49.81 -34.73
N THR A 146 16.78 50.35 -34.36
CA THR A 146 17.31 51.52 -35.06
C THR A 146 17.72 51.10 -36.46
N SER A 147 16.77 51.20 -37.38
CA SER A 147 17.02 51.39 -38.80
C SER A 147 17.96 52.57 -38.96
N VAL A 148 19.26 52.29 -39.16
CA VAL A 148 20.16 53.28 -39.73
C VAL A 148 19.82 53.32 -41.22
N GLU A 149 18.86 54.18 -41.54
CA GLU A 149 18.66 54.71 -42.87
C GLU A 149 19.94 55.46 -43.25
N THR A 150 20.81 54.80 -44.01
CA THR A 150 21.97 55.45 -44.62
C THR A 150 21.44 56.46 -45.65
N PRO A 151 21.76 57.76 -45.53
CA PRO A 151 21.32 58.77 -46.49
C PRO A 151 21.84 58.42 -47.89
N GLN A 152 20.89 58.27 -48.81
CA GLN A 152 21.12 58.22 -50.23
C GLN A 152 21.30 59.66 -50.74
N ASP A 153 22.46 59.98 -51.32
CA ASP A 153 22.64 61.02 -52.35
C ASP A 153 24.09 61.03 -52.89
N PRO A 154 24.40 61.58 -54.07
CA PRO A 154 23.89 61.32 -55.44
C PRO A 154 25.08 61.01 -56.42
N PRO A 155 24.91 60.96 -57.76
CA PRO A 155 25.83 60.27 -58.67
C PRO A 155 26.99 61.15 -59.16
N VAL A 156 28.14 60.51 -59.44
CA VAL A 156 29.09 60.82 -60.53
C VAL A 156 30.04 59.65 -60.74
#